data_AF-A0AAJ6F8D5-F1
#
_entry.id   AF-A0AAJ6F8D5-F1
#
_cell.length_a   1.000
_cell.length_b   1.000
_cell.length_c   1.000
_cell.angle_alpha   90.00
_cell.angle_beta   90.00
_cell.angle_gamma   90.00
#
_symmetry.space_group_name_H-M   'P 1'
#
loop_
_entity.id
_entity.type
_entity.pdbx_description
1 polymer ?
#
loop_
_entity_poly.entity_id
_entity_poly.type
_entity_poly.pdbx_seq_one_letter_code
_entity_poly.pdbx_strand_id
1 'polypeptide(L)' 'MDRAAALIFSLLSAPIGPLTIDTGNGATLDLSTFDCREIDRSTIVQRVCYDAAQLALLVAVRGSDQHYCGVPPRRSTR' A
#
# COMPACT_ATOMS: atom_id res chain seq x y z
N MET A 1 29.94 -20.98 6.18
CA MET A 1 28.78 -20.18 5.73
C MET A 1 29.27 -18.77 5.51
N ASP A 2 29.32 -18.35 4.25
CA ASP A 2 29.86 -17.07 3.84
C ASP A 2 28.98 -15.92 4.37
N ARG A 3 29.55 -14.94 5.06
CA ARG A 3 28.78 -13.86 5.70
C ARG A 3 27.97 -13.06 4.67
N ALA A 4 28.46 -12.97 3.43
CA ALA A 4 27.75 -12.31 2.33
C ALA A 4 26.45 -13.03 1.96
N ALA A 5 26.45 -14.37 1.95
CA ALA A 5 25.27 -15.16 1.62
C ALA A 5 24.15 -15.01 2.67
N ALA A 6 24.52 -14.85 3.95
CA ALA A 6 23.56 -14.62 5.03
C ALA A 6 22.81 -13.28 4.89
N LEU A 7 23.51 -12.22 4.49
CA LEU A 7 22.90 -10.88 4.32
C LEU A 7 21.91 -10.82 3.14
N ILE A 8 22.24 -11.48 2.04
CA ILE A 8 21.37 -11.54 0.85
C ILE A 8 20.07 -12.29 1.19
N PHE A 9 20.17 -13.39 1.95
CA PHE A 9 19.00 -14.16 2.36
C PHE A 9 18.06 -13.38 3.30
N SER A 10 18.60 -12.49 4.15
CA SER A 10 17.80 -11.62 5.01
C SER A 10 16.93 -10.63 4.24
N LEU A 11 17.43 -10.07 3.13
CA LEU A 11 16.67 -9.11 2.31
C LEU A 11 15.52 -9.78 1.55
N LEU A 12 15.71 -11.03 1.12
CA LEU A 12 14.66 -11.81 0.46
C LEU A 12 13.54 -12.27 1.40
N SER A 13 13.77 -12.25 2.71
CA SER A 13 12.80 -12.67 3.71
C SER A 13 11.89 -11.52 4.18
N ALA A 14 12.01 -10.33 3.59
CA ALA A 14 11.11 -9.23 3.88
C ALA A 14 9.67 -9.65 3.53
N PRO A 15 8.71 -9.54 4.48
CA PRO A 15 7.35 -9.95 4.23
C PRO A 15 6.75 -9.09 3.11
N ILE A 16 6.48 -9.73 1.97
CA ILE A 16 5.65 -9.19 0.88
C ILE A 16 4.18 -9.49 1.23
N GLY A 17 3.77 -9.17 2.46
CA GLY A 17 2.43 -9.47 2.98
C GLY A 17 1.60 -8.20 3.11
N PRO A 18 0.27 -8.30 3.15
CA PRO A 18 -0.59 -7.14 3.36
C PRO A 18 -0.20 -6.47 4.69
N LEU A 19 0.41 -5.29 4.58
CA LEU A 19 0.79 -4.51 5.74
C LEU A 19 -0.47 -3.88 6.31
N THR A 20 -1.07 -4.44 7.35
CA THR A 20 -2.16 -3.78 8.07
C THR A 20 -1.70 -2.38 8.48
N ILE A 21 -2.31 -1.33 7.92
CA ILE A 21 -1.96 0.05 8.27
C ILE A 21 -2.89 0.53 9.38
N ASP A 22 -2.28 1.12 10.41
CA ASP A 22 -3.02 1.97 11.33
C ASP A 22 -3.29 3.31 10.64
N THR A 23 -4.57 3.65 10.47
CA THR A 23 -4.99 4.90 9.82
C THR A 23 -4.98 6.11 10.77
N GLY A 24 -4.34 6.01 11.94
CA GLY A 24 -4.31 7.07 12.96
C GLY A 24 -5.64 7.30 13.70
N ASN A 25 -6.74 6.74 13.19
CA ASN A 25 -8.07 6.66 13.81
C ASN A 25 -8.25 5.35 14.62
N GLY A 26 -7.20 4.52 14.76
CA GLY A 26 -7.31 3.21 15.40
C GLY A 26 -8.08 2.17 14.58
N ALA A 27 -8.35 2.44 13.30
CA ALA A 27 -8.91 1.48 12.37
C ALA A 27 -7.77 0.73 11.66
N THR A 28 -7.65 -0.56 11.96
CA THR A 28 -6.77 -1.49 11.25
C THR A 28 -7.46 -1.93 9.97
N LEU A 29 -6.89 -1.60 8.81
CA LEU A 29 -7.39 -2.08 7.53
C LEU A 29 -6.59 -3.31 7.11
N ASP A 30 -7.29 -4.31 6.61
CA ASP A 30 -6.66 -5.42 5.90
C ASP A 30 -6.40 -4.99 4.45
N LEU A 31 -5.13 -5.03 4.02
CA LEU A 31 -4.73 -4.63 2.67
C LEU A 31 -4.79 -5.80 1.70
N SER A 32 -5.16 -7.00 2.15
CA SER A 32 -5.24 -8.18 1.28
C SER A 32 -6.19 -7.96 0.09
N THR A 33 -7.20 -7.11 0.25
CA THR A 33 -8.21 -6.78 -0.78
C THR A 33 -7.84 -5.56 -1.62
N PHE A 34 -6.80 -4.82 -1.25
CA PHE A 34 -6.41 -3.58 -1.90
C PHE A 34 -5.45 -3.84 -3.07
N ASP A 35 -5.79 -3.32 -4.26
CA ASP A 35 -4.87 -3.28 -5.40
C ASP A 35 -4.00 -2.01 -5.30
N CYS A 36 -2.71 -2.19 -5.06
CA CYS A 36 -1.76 -1.12 -4.78
C CYS A 36 -0.84 -0.84 -5.96
N ARG A 37 -0.64 0.45 -6.25
CA ARG A 37 0.33 0.94 -7.23
C ARG A 37 1.23 2.00 -6.60
N GLU A 38 2.53 1.78 -6.70
CA GLU A 38 3.56 2.78 -6.42
C GLU A 38 3.53 3.90 -7.49
N ILE A 39 3.76 5.13 -7.06
CA ILE A 39 3.67 6.35 -7.86
C ILE A 39 5.05 7.02 -7.89
N ASP A 40 5.84 6.71 -8.92
CA ASP A 40 7.19 7.29 -9.06
C ASP A 40 7.19 8.74 -9.59
N ARG A 41 6.06 9.21 -10.11
CA ARG A 41 5.95 10.54 -10.75
C ARG A 41 5.58 11.67 -9.78
N SER A 42 5.48 11.39 -8.49
CA SER A 42 5.12 12.36 -7.46
C SER A 42 6.09 12.29 -6.30
N THR A 43 6.50 13.46 -5.79
CA THR A 43 7.32 13.56 -4.57
C THR A 43 6.46 13.64 -3.30
N ILE A 44 5.14 13.75 -3.46
CA ILE A 44 4.18 13.88 -2.36
C ILE A 44 3.42 12.58 -2.17
N VAL A 45 2.87 12.03 -3.26
CA VAL A 45 2.13 10.78 -3.28
C VAL A 45 3.08 9.66 -3.66
N GLN A 46 3.17 8.65 -2.81
CA GLN A 46 4.11 7.54 -2.97
C GLN A 46 3.40 6.28 -3.45
N ARG A 47 2.22 6.01 -2.91
CA ARG A 47 1.43 4.83 -3.23
C ARG A 47 -0.04 5.16 -3.23
N VAL A 48 -0.78 4.54 -4.14
CA VAL A 48 -2.25 4.58 -4.17
C VAL A 48 -2.75 3.16 -4.18
N CYS A 49 -3.66 2.83 -3.28
CA CYS A 49 -4.32 1.53 -3.25
C CYS A 49 -5.83 1.69 -3.33
N TYR A 50 -6.49 0.81 -4.06
CA TYR A 50 -7.93 0.82 -4.23
C TYR A 50 -8.54 -0.56 -3.98
N ASP A 51 -9.57 -0.62 -3.16
CA ASP A 51 -10.43 -1.78 -2.97
C ASP A 51 -11.80 -1.50 -3.62
N ALA A 52 -12.11 -2.23 -4.69
CA ALA A 52 -13.36 -2.10 -5.41
C ALA A 52 -14.57 -2.70 -4.66
N ALA A 53 -14.36 -3.68 -3.79
CA ALA A 53 -15.42 -4.30 -2.99
C ALA A 53 -15.89 -3.36 -1.88
N GLN A 54 -14.95 -2.62 -1.28
CA GLN A 54 -15.23 -1.65 -0.22
C GLN A 54 -15.41 -0.21 -0.72
N LEU A 55 -15.14 0.05 -2.00
CA LEU A 55 -15.04 1.41 -2.57
C LEU A 55 -14.09 2.29 -1.73
N ALA A 56 -12.97 1.69 -1.30
CA ALA A 56 -12.02 2.31 -0.40
C ALA A 56 -10.74 2.68 -1.14
N LEU A 57 -10.23 3.88 -0.89
CA LEU A 57 -8.99 4.39 -1.46
C LEU A 57 -8.02 4.72 -0.32
N LEU A 58 -6.83 4.13 -0.38
CA LEU A 58 -5.70 4.49 0.48
C LEU A 58 -4.66 5.27 -0.34
N VAL A 59 -4.21 6.39 0.20
CA VAL A 59 -3.18 7.22 -0.45
C VAL A 59 -2.05 7.45 0.55
N ALA A 60 -0.87 6.92 0.24
CA ALA A 60 0.34 7.19 1.00
C ALA A 60 0.89 8.57 0.59
N VAL A 61 0.83 9.52 1.52
CA VAL A 61 1.31 10.89 1.36
C VAL A 61 2.43 11.13 2.35
N ARG A 62 3.65 11.37 1.87
CA ARG A 62 4.82 11.66 2.72
C ARG A 62 5.02 10.64 3.87
N GLY A 63 4.77 9.36 3.61
CA GLY A 63 4.88 8.28 4.61
C GLY A 63 3.72 8.19 5.61
N SER A 64 2.63 8.93 5.40
CA SER A 64 1.38 8.79 6.14
C SER A 64 0.25 8.34 5.22
N ASP A 65 -0.52 7.35 5.64
CA ASP A 65 -1.63 6.82 4.85
C ASP A 65 -2.93 7.59 5.14
N GLN A 66 -3.57 8.05 4.07
CA GLN A 66 -4.88 8.70 4.10
C GLN A 66 -5.94 7.74 3.56
N HIS A 67 -7.01 7.53 4.32
CA HIS A 67 -8.11 6.63 3.94
C HIS A 67 -9.35 7.41 3.51
N TYR A 68 -9.88 7.05 2.35
CA TYR A 68 -11.10 7.63 1.78
C TYR A 68 -12.09 6.52 1.48
N CYS A 69 -13.29 6.62 2.04
CA CYS A 69 -14.38 5.67 1.82
C CYS A 69 -15.33 6.15 0.71
N GLY A 70 -16.01 5.22 0.04
CA GLY A 70 -17.05 5.52 -0.95
C GLY A 70 -16.52 6.16 -2.24
N VAL A 71 -15.24 5.95 -2.57
CA VAL A 71 -14.63 6.47 -3.80
C VAL A 71 -15.03 5.54 -4.95
N PRO A 72 -15.82 6.00 -5.95
CA PRO A 72 -16.17 5.16 -7.08
C PRO A 72 -14.94 4.92 -7.97
N PRO A 73 -14.89 3.78 -8.70
CA PRO A 73 -13.78 3.50 -9.58
C PRO A 73 -13.73 4.56 -10.68
N ARG A 74 -12.51 4.93 -11.08
CA ARG A 74 -12.31 5.86 -12.19
C ARG A 74 -12.91 5.26 -13.45
N ARG A 75 -13.98 5.85 -13.98
CA ARG A 75 -14.48 5.52 -15.31
C ARG A 75 -13.50 6.09 -16.34
N SER A 76 -12.66 5.24 -16.88
CA SER A 76 -11.92 5.56 -18.10
C SER A 76 -12.87 5.39 -19.27
N THR A 77 -13.63 6.44 -19.61
CA THR A 77 -14.35 6.51 -20.88
C THR A 77 -13.32 6.61 -21.99
N ARG A 78 -12.90 5.46 -22.51
CA ARG A 78 -12.21 5.37 -23.79
C ARG A 78 -13.24 4.98 -24.83
#